data_AF-A0A158FJR4-F1
#
_entry.id   AF-A0A158FJR4-F1
#
_cell.length_a   1.000
_cell.length_b   1.000
_cell.length_c   1.000
_cell.angle_alpha   90.00
_cell.angle_beta   90.00
_cell.angle_gamma   90.00
#
_symmetry.space_group_name_H-M   'P 1'
#
loop_
_entity.id
_entity.type
_entity.pdbx_description
1 polymer ?
#
loop_
_entity_poly.entity_id
_entity_poly.type
_entity_poly.pdbx_seq_one_letter_code
_entity_poly.pdbx_strand_id
1 'polypeptide(L)' 'MYQSDITQFINQLKEQKPSLEEEQRRGRALLWDKQPIDLDERSKQQQSRVNQTPYVYYQNF' A
#
# COMPACT_ATOMS: atom_id res chain seq x y z
N MET A 1 -13.20 37.10 3.56
CA MET A 1 -13.52 35.70 3.93
C MET A 1 -12.33 35.15 4.68
N TYR A 2 -12.50 34.53 5.84
CA TYR A 2 -11.37 33.97 6.60
C TYR A 2 -10.90 32.66 5.97
N GLN A 3 -9.58 32.46 5.91
CA GLN A 3 -8.94 31.23 5.50
C GLN A 3 -8.03 30.78 6.64
N SER A 4 -8.10 29.50 7.00
CA SER A 4 -7.28 28.96 8.09
C SER A 4 -5.79 29.00 7.76
N ASP A 5 -4.97 29.16 8.80
CA ASP A 5 -3.50 29.23 8.69
C ASP A 5 -2.93 27.99 7.99
N ILE A 6 -3.52 26.82 8.24
CA ILE A 6 -3.15 25.55 7.59
C ILE A 6 -3.39 25.63 6.08
N THR A 7 -4.51 26.20 5.65
CA THR A 7 -4.81 26.30 4.22
C THR A 7 -3.86 27.28 3.54
N GLN A 8 -3.54 28.40 4.21
CA GLN A 8 -2.56 29.36 3.71
C GLN A 8 -1.17 28.71 3.57
N PHE A 9 -0.75 27.95 4.58
CA PHE A 9 0.49 27.18 4.56
C PHE A 9 0.54 26.19 3.39
N ILE A 10 -0.52 25.40 3.19
CA ILE A 10 -0.58 24.41 2.10
C ILE A 10 -0.49 25.11 0.74
N ASN A 11 -1.17 26.25 0.56
CA ASN A 11 -1.11 27.01 -0.69
C ASN A 11 0.32 27.51 -0.96
N GLN A 12 0.95 28.15 0.02
CA GLN A 12 2.34 28.63 -0.09
C GLN A 12 3.32 27.49 -0.38
N LEU A 13 3.14 26.32 0.25
CA LEU A 13 3.96 25.13 0.00
C LEU A 13 3.84 24.67 -1.47
N LYS A 14 2.63 24.65 -2.03
CA LYS A 14 2.41 24.26 -3.42
C LYS A 14 2.98 25.27 -4.41
N GLU A 15 2.91 26.56 -4.10
CA GLU A 15 3.54 27.63 -4.90
C GLU A 15 5.06 27.50 -4.91
N GLN A 16 5.67 27.25 -3.75
CA GLN A 16 7.12 27.06 -3.62
C GLN A 16 7.61 25.75 -4.25
N LYS A 17 6.75 24.73 -4.33
CA LYS A 17 7.09 23.38 -4.85
C LYS A 17 6.06 22.89 -5.86
N PRO A 18 6.10 23.37 -7.12
CA PRO A 18 5.15 22.95 -8.15
C PRO A 18 5.24 21.46 -8.50
N SER A 19 6.37 20.78 -8.26
CA SER A 19 6.53 19.33 -8.48
C SER A 19 5.84 18.46 -7.41
N LEU A 20 5.43 19.04 -6.28
CA LEU A 20 4.96 18.30 -5.10
C LEU A 20 3.78 17.38 -5.41
N GLU A 21 2.82 17.82 -6.23
CA GLU A 21 1.65 17.02 -6.59
C GLU A 21 2.01 15.82 -7.48
N GLU A 22 3.02 15.96 -8.32
CA GLU A 22 3.53 14.86 -9.12
C GLU A 22 4.29 13.85 -8.24
N GLU A 23 5.15 14.32 -7.35
CA GLU A 23 5.85 13.50 -6.38
C GLU A 23 4.88 12.73 -5.46
N GLN A 24 3.81 13.39 -4.99
CA GLN A 24 2.77 12.73 -4.22
C GLN A 24 2.05 11.64 -5.02
N ARG A 25 1.73 11.90 -6.30
CA ARG A 25 1.11 10.89 -7.19
C ARG A 25 2.05 9.70 -7.40
N ARG A 26 3.33 9.96 -7.68
CA ARG A 26 4.36 8.91 -7.83
C ARG A 26 4.52 8.11 -6.54
N GLY A 27 4.63 8.77 -5.40
CA GLY A 27 4.73 8.13 -4.08
C GLY A 27 3.51 7.27 -3.75
N ARG A 28 2.30 7.73 -4.08
CA ARG A 28 1.07 6.92 -3.96
C ARG A 28 1.08 5.71 -4.90
N ALA A 29 1.69 5.79 -6.07
CA ALA A 29 1.76 4.66 -7.00
C ALA A 29 2.73 3.56 -6.52
N LEU A 30 3.79 3.89 -5.79
CA LEU A 30 4.84 2.93 -5.37
C LEU A 30 4.31 1.71 -4.61
N LEU A 31 3.33 1.89 -3.72
CA LEU A 31 2.83 0.80 -2.88
C LEU A 31 1.83 -0.11 -3.61
N TRP A 32 1.29 0.36 -4.73
CA TRP A 32 0.21 -0.28 -5.48
C TRP A 32 0.66 -0.86 -6.82
N ASP A 33 1.90 -0.62 -7.23
CA ASP A 33 2.53 -1.29 -8.36
C ASP A 33 2.84 -2.75 -7.99
N LYS A 34 1.80 -3.58 -7.96
CA LYS A 34 1.92 -5.02 -7.81
C LYS A 34 2.18 -5.59 -9.19
N GLN A 35 3.25 -6.36 -9.32
CA GLN A 35 3.48 -7.15 -10.52
C GLN A 35 2.25 -8.05 -10.79
N PRO A 36 1.91 -8.30 -12.07
CA PRO A 36 0.88 -9.27 -12.42
C PRO A 36 1.15 -10.59 -11.69
N ILE A 37 0.12 -11.13 -11.06
CA ILE A 37 0.23 -12.42 -10.39
C ILE A 37 0.10 -13.51 -11.44
N ASP A 38 1.07 -14.42 -11.49
CA ASP A 38 0.93 -15.66 -12.24
C ASP A 38 -0.19 -16.51 -11.62
N LEU A 39 -1.27 -16.72 -12.37
CA LEU A 39 -2.46 -17.44 -11.90
C LEU A 39 -2.19 -18.94 -11.75
N ASP A 40 -1.33 -19.51 -12.59
CA ASP A 40 -0.96 -20.91 -12.53
C ASP A 40 -0.07 -21.17 -11.30
N GLU A 41 0.88 -20.28 -11.04
CA GLU A 41 1.70 -20.34 -9.83
C GLU A 41 0.85 -20.19 -8.56
N ARG A 42 -0.05 -19.20 -8.54
CA ARG A 42 -0.99 -18.99 -7.42
C ARG A 42 -1.83 -20.24 -7.17
N SER A 43 -2.35 -20.87 -8.22
CA SER A 43 -3.14 -22.09 -8.11
C SER A 43 -2.33 -23.25 -7.51
N LYS A 44 -1.10 -23.45 -8.00
CA LYS A 44 -0.18 -24.46 -7.47
C LYS A 44 0.15 -24.22 -6.00
N GLN A 45 0.43 -22.98 -5.60
CA GLN A 45 0.71 -22.61 -4.21
C GLN A 45 -0.49 -22.89 -3.29
N GLN A 46 -1.72 -22.60 -3.75
CA GLN A 46 -2.94 -22.91 -2.99
C GLN A 46 -3.14 -24.42 -2.83
N GLN A 47 -2.91 -25.19 -3.88
CA GLN A 47 -3.05 -26.65 -3.85
C GLN A 47 -2.00 -27.34 -2.96
N SER A 48 -0.79 -26.78 -2.89
CA SER A 48 0.31 -27.33 -2.09
C SER A 48 0.33 -26.82 -0.63
N ARG A 49 -0.61 -25.96 -0.24
CA ARG A 49 -0.69 -25.40 1.12
C ARG A 49 -1.04 -26.48 2.14
N VAL A 50 -0.17 -26.69 3.12
CA VAL A 50 -0.45 -27.53 4.29
C VAL A 50 -1.18 -26.71 5.35
N ASN A 51 -2.30 -27.22 5.87
CA ASN A 51 -3.03 -26.57 6.95
C ASN A 51 -2.20 -26.62 8.24
N GLN A 52 -1.85 -25.44 8.77
CA GLN A 52 -1.21 -25.33 10.07
C GLN A 52 -2.25 -25.35 11.19
N THR A 53 -1.96 -26.05 12.28
CA THR A 53 -2.79 -26.02 13.49
C THR A 53 -2.72 -24.63 14.15
N PRO A 54 -3.81 -24.15 14.77
CA PRO A 54 -3.82 -22.84 15.44
C PRO A 54 -2.86 -22.79 16.64
N TYR A 55 -2.55 -23.94 17.22
CA TYR A 55 -1.55 -24.10 18.28
C TYR A 55 -0.53 -25.17 17.88
N VAL A 56 0.71 -24.73 17.64
CA VAL A 56 1.83 -25.60 17.23
C VAL A 56 2.17 -26.64 18.32
N TYR A 57 1.88 -26.34 19.58
CA TYR A 57 2.17 -27.20 20.73
C TYR A 57 0.99 -28.06 21.19
N TYR A 58 -0.20 -27.87 20.63
CA TYR A 58 -1.35 -28.70 20.93
C TYR A 58 -1.39 -29.83 19.90
N GLN A 59 -0.79 -30.97 20.24
CA GLN A 59 -0.97 -32.19 19.46
C GLN A 59 -2.37 -32.75 19.77
N ASN A 60 -3.27 -32.66 18.79
CA ASN A 60 -4.49 -33.46 18.78
C ASN A 60 -4.07 -34.93 18.66
N PHE A 61 -4.09 -35.67 19.76
CA PHE A 61 -4.10 -37.13 19.76
C PHE A 61 -5.53 -37.63 19.74
#